data_AF-A0A8T6YNI8-F1
#
_entry.id   AF-A0A8T6YNI8-F1
#
_cell.length_a   1.000
_cell.length_b   1.000
_cell.length_c   1.000
_cell.angle_alpha   90.00
_cell.angle_beta   90.00
_cell.angle_gamma   90.00
#
_symmetry.space_group_name_H-M   'P 1'
#
loop_
_entity.id
_entity.type
_entity.pdbx_description
1 polymer ?
#
loop_
_entity_poly.entity_id
_entity_poly.type
_entity_poly.pdbx_seq_one_letter_code
_entity_poly.pdbx_strand_id
1 'polypeptide(L)'
;MQHLLPKGFMHIRHYGFLTSACRKRKLALIRSQASCTYRAKRPKTESVTLIPYWPCQHCKAGTLRLIGVFKLDATTAKVERTS
;
A
#
# COMPACT_ATOMS: atom_id res chain seq x y z
N MET A 1 24.70 -44.65 2.44
CA MET A 1 25.75 -43.65 2.69
C MET A 1 25.18 -42.62 3.65
N GLN A 2 25.61 -42.66 4.91
CA GLN A 2 25.05 -41.85 5.99
C GLN A 2 26.07 -40.74 6.31
N HIS A 3 25.75 -39.49 5.95
CA HIS A 3 26.60 -38.35 6.30
C HIS A 3 26.45 -38.10 7.80
N LEU A 4 27.52 -38.36 8.57
CA LEU A 4 27.56 -38.06 9.99
C LEU A 4 27.85 -36.56 10.18
N LEU A 5 27.03 -35.90 10.99
CA LEU A 5 27.18 -34.48 11.28
C LEU A 5 28.37 -34.25 12.22
N PRO A 6 29.31 -33.33 11.92
CA PRO A 6 30.48 -33.06 12.76
C PRO A 6 30.09 -32.68 14.20
N LYS A 7 30.90 -33.07 15.18
CA LYS A 7 30.67 -32.70 16.59
C LYS A 7 30.60 -31.16 16.72
N GLY A 8 29.52 -30.67 17.32
CA GLY A 8 29.24 -29.23 17.47
C GLY A 8 28.22 -28.66 16.48
N PHE A 9 27.88 -29.39 15.42
CA PHE A 9 26.77 -29.03 14.54
C PHE A 9 25.46 -29.62 15.07
N MET A 10 24.45 -28.77 15.25
CA MET A 10 23.11 -29.19 15.63
C MET A 10 22.24 -29.35 14.38
N HIS A 11 21.45 -30.44 14.30
CA HIS A 11 20.51 -30.61 13.19
C HIS A 11 19.51 -29.46 13.13
N ILE A 12 19.44 -28.76 12.00
CA ILE A 12 18.39 -27.77 11.75
C ILE A 12 17.08 -28.52 11.58
N ARG A 13 16.21 -28.42 12.57
CA ARG A 13 14.84 -28.92 12.48
C ARG A 13 14.03 -27.91 11.66
N HIS A 14 13.48 -28.35 10.52
CA HIS A 14 12.54 -27.53 9.79
C HIS A 14 11.23 -27.45 10.58
N TYR A 15 10.87 -26.24 11.02
CA TYR A 15 9.60 -25.91 11.66
C TYR A 15 8.74 -25.07 10.69
N GLY A 16 7.41 -25.17 10.81
CA GLY A 16 6.48 -24.36 10.02
C GLY A 16 5.45 -25.17 9.21
N PHE A 17 4.88 -24.52 8.19
CA PHE A 17 3.79 -25.08 7.37
C PHE A 17 4.28 -25.99 6.23
N LEU A 18 5.55 -25.87 5.84
CA LEU A 18 6.14 -26.59 4.70
C LEU A 18 6.98 -27.81 5.11
N THR A 19 7.00 -28.15 6.39
CA THR A 19 7.77 -29.29 6.89
C THR A 19 7.12 -30.59 6.39
N SER A 20 7.93 -31.55 5.93
CA SER A 20 7.43 -32.76 5.24
C SER A 20 6.33 -33.50 6.03
N ALA A 21 6.49 -33.61 7.35
CA ALA A 21 5.55 -34.28 8.25
C ALA A 21 4.12 -33.69 8.25
N CYS A 22 3.98 -32.38 8.03
CA CYS A 22 2.67 -31.72 8.08
C CYS A 22 2.31 -30.93 6.82
N ARG A 23 3.20 -30.89 5.82
CA ARG A 23 3.06 -30.12 4.58
C ARG A 23 1.76 -30.40 3.86
N LYS A 24 1.43 -31.68 3.61
CA LYS A 24 0.21 -32.05 2.87
C LYS A 24 -1.06 -31.55 3.56
N ARG A 25 -1.16 -31.76 4.88
CA ARG A 25 -2.31 -31.34 5.69
C ARG A 25 -2.42 -29.82 5.79
N LYS A 26 -1.33 -29.15 6.16
CA LYS A 26 -1.31 -27.69 6.35
C LYS A 26 -1.53 -26.93 5.05
N LEU A 27 -0.95 -27.39 3.93
CA LEU A 27 -1.21 -26.79 2.62
C LEU A 27 -2.65 -26.97 2.14
N ALA A 28 -3.29 -28.11 2.42
CA ALA A 28 -4.69 -28.31 2.10
C ALA A 28 -5.59 -27.31 2.85
N LEU A 29 -5.34 -27.12 4.15
CA LEU A 29 -6.07 -26.15 4.99
C LEU A 29 -5.87 -24.71 4.52
N ILE A 30 -4.64 -24.32 4.20
CA ILE A 30 -4.35 -22.97 3.69
C ILE A 30 -5.11 -22.73 2.37
N ARG A 31 -5.10 -23.71 1.46
CA ARG A 31 -5.82 -23.60 0.18
C ARG A 31 -7.33 -23.51 0.35
N SER A 32 -7.92 -24.30 1.24
CA SER A 32 -9.37 -24.26 1.49
C SER A 32 -9.83 -22.94 2.09
N GLN A 33 -9.00 -22.32 2.94
CA GLN A 33 -9.27 -20.99 3.49
C GLN A 33 -9.10 -19.90 2.44
N ALA A 34 -8.03 -19.96 1.64
CA ALA A 34 -7.74 -19.00 0.59
C ALA A 34 -8.77 -19.01 -0.55
N SER A 35 -9.33 -20.18 -0.89
CA SER A 35 -10.40 -20.28 -1.89
C SER A 35 -11.69 -19.57 -1.48
N CYS A 36 -11.88 -19.31 -0.18
CA CYS A 36 -13.05 -18.60 0.32
C CYS A 36 -12.86 -17.07 0.31
N THR A 37 -11.61 -16.57 0.35
CA THR A 37 -11.32 -15.13 0.58
C THR A 37 -10.84 -14.37 -0.65
N TYR A 38 -10.55 -15.03 -1.78
CA TYR A 38 -10.02 -14.33 -2.96
C TYR A 38 -10.89 -14.58 -4.20
N ARG A 39 -12.11 -14.04 -4.19
CA ARG A 39 -12.61 -13.44 -5.43
C ARG A 39 -11.79 -12.18 -5.62
N ALA A 40 -10.75 -12.26 -6.44
CA ALA A 40 -10.13 -11.06 -6.99
C ALA A 40 -11.26 -10.23 -7.60
N LYS A 41 -11.67 -9.14 -6.93
CA LYS A 41 -12.40 -8.09 -7.62
C LYS A 41 -11.44 -7.64 -8.70
N ARG A 42 -11.71 -8.03 -9.95
CA ARG A 42 -11.08 -7.40 -11.10
C ARG A 42 -11.18 -5.90 -10.82
N PRO A 43 -10.09 -5.13 -10.83
CA PRO A 43 -10.22 -3.70 -10.73
C PRO A 43 -11.09 -3.28 -11.91
N LYS A 44 -12.35 -2.94 -11.62
CA LYS A 44 -13.14 -2.19 -12.58
C LYS A 44 -12.38 -0.89 -12.73
N THR A 45 -11.83 -0.66 -13.91
CA THR A 45 -11.40 0.67 -14.34
C THR A 45 -12.64 1.53 -14.45
N GLU A 46 -13.22 1.89 -13.30
CA GLU A 46 -14.10 3.03 -13.21
C GLU A 46 -13.14 4.22 -13.15
N SER A 47 -13.13 4.99 -14.23
CA SER A 47 -12.52 6.31 -14.27
C SER A 47 -13.22 7.17 -13.22
N VAL A 48 -12.79 7.05 -11.96
CA VAL A 48 -13.23 7.92 -10.89
C VAL A 48 -12.73 9.29 -11.28
N THR A 49 -13.63 10.13 -11.77
CA THR A 49 -13.43 11.57 -11.76
C THR A 49 -13.14 11.91 -10.32
N LEU A 50 -11.87 12.23 -10.03
CA LEU A 50 -11.41 12.62 -8.71
C LEU A 50 -12.05 13.98 -8.39
N ILE A 51 -13.30 13.96 -7.93
CA ILE A 51 -13.95 15.15 -7.40
C ILE A 51 -13.14 15.52 -6.16
N PRO A 52 -12.48 16.69 -6.14
CA PRO A 52 -11.67 17.08 -5.01
C PRO A 52 -12.57 17.24 -3.79
N TYR A 53 -12.45 16.34 -2.82
CA TYR A 53 -13.17 16.43 -1.56
C TYR A 53 -12.36 17.28 -0.57
N TRP A 54 -12.79 18.51 -0.36
CA TRP A 54 -12.16 19.47 0.56
C TRP A 54 -13.09 19.70 1.77
N PRO A 55 -12.95 18.94 2.86
CA PRO A 55 -13.77 19.17 4.05
C PRO A 55 -13.41 20.51 4.71
N CYS A 56 -14.41 21.20 5.24
CA CYS A 56 -14.18 22.41 6.04
C CYS A 56 -13.51 22.03 7.37
N GLN A 57 -12.31 22.58 7.62
CA GLN A 57 -11.53 22.31 8.83
C GLN A 57 -12.21 22.81 10.13
N HIS A 58 -13.16 23.74 10.02
CA HIS A 58 -13.84 24.34 11.16
C HIS A 58 -15.11 23.57 11.56
N CYS A 59 -16.02 23.34 10.63
CA CYS A 59 -17.29 22.66 10.93
C CYS A 59 -17.26 21.15 10.71
N LYS A 60 -16.27 20.61 10.00
CA LYS A 60 -16.11 19.17 9.63
C LYS A 60 -17.30 18.51 8.90
N ALA A 61 -18.37 19.26 8.65
CA ALA A 61 -19.58 18.80 7.97
C ALA A 61 -19.72 19.38 6.55
N GLY A 62 -19.22 20.60 6.32
CA GLY A 62 -19.31 21.29 5.03
C GLY A 62 -18.21 20.92 4.05
N THR A 63 -18.49 21.06 2.74
CA THR A 63 -17.50 20.90 1.66
C THR A 63 -17.11 22.26 1.10
N LEU A 64 -15.81 22.56 1.06
CA LEU A 64 -15.26 23.77 0.46
C LEU A 64 -15.33 23.68 -1.07
N ARG A 65 -15.73 24.77 -1.71
CA ARG A 65 -15.74 24.92 -3.18
C ARG A 65 -14.65 25.91 -3.60
N LEU A 66 -13.78 25.50 -4.53
CA LEU A 66 -12.84 26.41 -5.16
C LEU A 66 -13.62 27.35 -6.10
N ILE A 67 -13.60 28.65 -5.81
CA ILE A 67 -14.32 29.66 -6.61
C ILE A 67 -13.39 30.28 -7.68
N GLY A 68 -12.09 30.37 -7.42
CA GLY A 68 -11.11 30.88 -8.37
C GLY A 68 -9.69 30.90 -7.84
N VAL A 69 -8.71 31.05 -8.73
CA VAL A 69 -7.30 31.26 -8.40
C VAL A 69 -6.91 32.61 -8.98
N PHE A 70 -6.45 33.53 -8.13
CA PHE A 70 -5.96 34.83 -8.57
C PHE A 70 -4.47 34.71 -8.86
N LYS A 71 -4.05 35.13 -10.07
CA LYS A 71 -2.63 35.30 -10.39
C LYS A 71 -2.22 36.69 -9.91
N LEU A 72 -1.12 36.75 -9.17
CA LEU A 72 -0.45 38.01 -8.88
C LEU A 72 0.47 38.31 -10.07
N ASP A 73 0.10 39.28 -10.89
CA ASP A 73 0.99 39.78 -11.93
C ASP A 73 2.03 40.68 -11.24
N ALA A 74 3.27 40.21 -11.19
CA ALA A 74 4.39 40.95 -10.63
C ALA A 74 4.78 42.11 -11.57
N THR A 75 3.99 43.18 -11.57
CA THR A 75 4.41 44.48 -12.12
C THR A 75 4.89 45.33 -10.96
N THR A 76 6.15 45.16 -10.56
CA THR A 76 6.86 46.17 -9.76
C THR A 76 7.93 46.81 -10.62
N ALA A 77 7.67 48.07 -10.95
CA ALA A 77 8.53 48.97 -11.69
C ALA A 77 9.93 49.03 -11.07
N LYS A 78 10.96 48.78 -11.89
CA LYS A 78 12.31 49.23 -11.56
C LYS A 78 12.39 50.72 -11.84
N VAL A 79 12.35 51.50 -10.75
CA VAL A 79 12.85 52.86 -10.70
C VAL A 79 14.36 52.81 -10.95
N GLU A 80 14.79 53.34 -12.09
CA GLU A 80 16.19 53.46 -12.48
C GLU A 80 16.86 54.52 -11.61
N ARG A 81 17.80 54.08 -10.76
CA ARG A 81 18.60 54.95 -9.90
C ARG A 81 19.84 55.39 -10.68
N THR A 82 19.91 56.67 -10.99
CA THR A 82 21.08 57.37 -11.52
C THR A 82 22.19 57.40 -10.47
N SER A 83 23.40 56.97 -10.84
CA SER A 83 24.69 57.38 -10.25
C SER A 83 25.79 57.12 -11.26
#